data_AF-A0A9D1GBY7-F1
#
_entry.id   AF-A0A9D1GBY7-F1
#
_cell.length_a   1.000
_cell.length_b   1.000
_cell.length_c   1.000
_cell.angle_alpha   90.00
_cell.angle_beta   90.00
_cell.angle_gamma   90.00
#
_symmetry.space_group_name_H-M   'P 1'
#
loop_
_entity.id
_entity.type
_entity.pdbx_description
1 polymer ?
#
loop_
_entity_poly.entity_id
_entity_poly.type
_entity_poly.pdbx_seq_one_letter_code
_entity_poly.pdbx_strand_id
1 'polypeptide(L)'
;MKNNVITVKDIKISIVNDNNEDYICISDIAKGKSDNSRAADVIRNWLRNRYTLEFLSTWEQLNNPNFKVFESEHFIEQVGLLTFTPSVTEWTERTNAIGLYVKRGKYGGTYAHKDIAFEFASAISPVFKLYLIKEFQRLKAEESKNKDWNAKRLLSKNNYLIHTDAIKNYILPNTDYYKDKSWLKYAEEADILNVILFKTTAKEWRKLNKELAKTSNMRDYATINELTVLSNLESHNAELIKEGKTKEERFNILSSIASYQLNVLNKASEIKKIES
;
A
#
# COMPACT_ATOMS: atom_id res chain seq x y z
N MET A 1 0.40 12.97 -5.73
CA MET A 1 -0.96 12.79 -5.18
C MET A 1 -1.90 12.41 -6.29
N LYS A 2 -2.44 11.19 -6.25
CA LYS A 2 -3.47 10.74 -7.20
C LYS A 2 -4.81 11.25 -6.67
N ASN A 3 -5.44 12.17 -7.38
CA ASN A 3 -6.76 12.69 -7.02
C ASN A 3 -7.80 11.74 -7.60
N ASN A 4 -8.46 10.96 -6.75
CA ASN A 4 -9.64 10.21 -7.14
C ASN A 4 -10.86 11.11 -6.95
N VAL A 5 -11.92 10.90 -7.72
CA VAL A 5 -13.19 11.63 -7.57
C VAL A 5 -14.31 10.62 -7.46
N ILE A 6 -15.11 10.74 -6.41
CA ILE A 6 -16.34 9.96 -6.25
C ILE A 6 -17.55 10.85 -6.50
N THR A 7 -18.66 10.25 -6.92
CA THR A 7 -19.91 10.98 -7.12
C THR A 7 -20.95 10.49 -6.11
N VAL A 8 -21.42 11.39 -5.26
CA VAL A 8 -22.38 11.08 -4.19
C VAL A 8 -23.60 11.95 -4.37
N LYS A 9 -24.73 11.37 -4.78
CA LYS A 9 -25.97 12.09 -5.11
C LYS A 9 -25.70 13.31 -6.02
N ASP A 10 -25.05 13.07 -7.15
CA ASP A 10 -24.67 14.07 -8.17
C ASP A 10 -23.60 15.10 -7.75
N ILE A 11 -23.07 15.00 -6.53
CA ILE A 11 -21.98 15.85 -6.04
C ILE A 11 -20.66 15.12 -6.28
N LYS A 12 -19.76 15.74 -7.06
CA LYS A 12 -18.39 15.26 -7.26
C LYS A 12 -17.52 15.65 -6.07
N ILE A 13 -16.91 14.67 -5.42
CA ILE A 13 -16.10 14.87 -4.23
C ILE A 13 -14.69 14.34 -4.49
N SER A 14 -13.72 15.21 -4.31
CA SER A 14 -12.31 14.87 -4.47
C SER A 14 -11.78 14.09 -3.27
N ILE A 15 -11.03 13.02 -3.54
CA ILE A 15 -10.31 12.21 -2.56
C ILE A 15 -8.83 12.24 -2.89
N VAL A 16 -8.01 12.50 -1.88
CA VAL A 16 -6.55 12.50 -1.97
C VAL A 16 -6.04 11.42 -1.03
N ASN A 17 -5.22 10.52 -1.56
CA ASN A 17 -4.44 9.63 -0.72
C ASN A 17 -3.09 10.29 -0.40
N ASP A 18 -2.80 10.46 0.88
CA ASP A 18 -1.54 11.01 1.38
C ASP A 18 -0.98 10.11 2.48
N ASN A 19 0.25 9.62 2.29
CA ASN A 19 0.92 8.70 3.21
C ASN A 19 0.06 7.51 3.71
N ASN A 20 -0.67 6.86 2.79
CA ASN A 20 -1.55 5.72 3.07
C ASN A 20 -2.83 6.05 3.84
N GLU A 21 -3.11 7.32 4.11
CA GLU A 21 -4.39 7.78 4.63
C GLU A 21 -5.20 8.52 3.57
N ASP A 22 -6.52 8.41 3.67
CA ASP A 22 -7.45 9.02 2.73
C ASP A 22 -8.03 10.32 3.29
N TYR A 23 -7.92 11.38 2.50
CA TYR A 23 -8.49 12.68 2.77
C TYR A 23 -9.58 13.00 1.76
N ILE A 24 -10.72 13.47 2.26
CA ILE A 24 -11.91 13.79 1.48
C ILE A 24 -12.09 15.31 1.49
N CYS A 25 -12.39 15.90 0.33
CA CYS A 25 -12.62 17.33 0.21
C CYS A 25 -13.99 17.71 0.80
N ILE A 26 -14.01 18.18 2.04
CA ILE A 26 -15.23 18.64 2.71
C ILE A 26 -15.79 19.93 2.10
N SER A 27 -14.94 20.70 1.40
CA SER A 27 -15.42 21.83 0.60
C SER A 27 -16.30 21.40 -0.57
N ASP A 28 -16.00 20.28 -1.23
CA ASP A 28 -16.85 19.75 -2.31
C ASP A 28 -18.22 19.33 -1.76
N ILE A 29 -18.24 18.70 -0.58
CA ILE A 29 -19.47 18.33 0.14
C ILE A 29 -20.30 19.57 0.45
N ALA A 30 -19.68 20.61 1.03
CA ALA A 30 -20.36 21.84 1.41
C ALA A 30 -20.94 22.60 0.20
N LYS A 31 -20.20 22.67 -0.92
CA LYS A 31 -20.67 23.31 -2.15
C LYS A 31 -21.90 22.62 -2.73
N GLY A 32 -21.91 21.29 -2.75
CA GLY A 32 -23.02 20.53 -3.35
C GLY A 32 -24.32 20.53 -2.53
N LYS A 33 -24.28 20.99 -1.28
CA LYS A 33 -25.43 20.98 -0.36
C LYS A 33 -25.96 22.35 0.05
N SER A 34 -25.25 23.42 -0.26
CA SER A 34 -25.67 24.77 0.09
C SER A 34 -26.02 25.54 -1.16
N ASP A 35 -27.30 25.92 -1.29
CA ASP A 35 -27.82 26.58 -2.49
C ASP A 35 -27.27 28.00 -2.68
N ASN A 36 -26.67 28.62 -1.65
CA ASN A 36 -26.12 29.99 -1.71
C ASN A 36 -24.96 30.29 -0.73
N SER A 37 -24.57 29.37 0.14
CA SER A 37 -23.51 29.63 1.13
C SER A 37 -22.13 29.30 0.58
N ARG A 38 -21.11 30.10 0.92
CA ARG A 38 -19.74 29.72 0.58
C ARG A 38 -19.39 28.48 1.41
N ALA A 39 -18.79 27.47 0.79
CA ALA A 39 -18.36 26.26 1.50
C ALA A 39 -17.48 26.55 2.73
N ALA A 40 -16.66 27.60 2.66
CA ALA A 40 -15.85 28.05 3.79
C ALA A 40 -16.71 28.47 5.00
N ASP A 41 -17.88 29.06 4.78
CA ASP A 41 -18.79 29.51 5.85
C ASP A 41 -19.49 28.32 6.50
N VAL A 42 -19.87 27.31 5.72
CA VAL A 42 -20.43 26.04 6.24
C VAL A 42 -19.40 25.33 7.13
N ILE A 43 -18.15 25.21 6.67
CA ILE A 43 -17.07 24.58 7.43
C ILE A 43 -16.73 25.40 8.69
N ARG A 44 -16.72 26.74 8.60
CA ARG A 44 -16.53 27.62 9.75
C ARG A 44 -17.64 27.43 10.78
N ASN A 45 -18.90 27.39 10.35
CA ASN A 45 -20.03 27.15 11.25
C ASN A 45 -19.95 25.78 11.92
N TRP A 46 -19.48 24.76 11.21
CA TRP A 46 -19.25 23.44 11.80
C TRP A 46 -18.17 23.48 12.90
N LEU A 47 -17.05 24.17 12.68
CA LEU A 47 -15.98 24.35 13.67
C LEU A 47 -16.39 25.20 14.89
N ARG A 48 -17.50 25.95 14.82
CA ARG A 48 -18.03 26.69 15.98
C ARG A 48 -18.74 25.80 17.00
N ASN A 49 -19.07 24.56 16.63
CA ASN A 49 -19.77 23.65 17.51
C ASN A 49 -18.81 23.02 18.52
N ARG A 50 -19.20 23.02 19.80
CA ARG A 50 -18.41 22.41 20.89
C ARG A 50 -18.11 20.95 20.61
N TYR A 51 -19.14 20.18 20.28
CA TYR A 51 -19.02 18.75 19.98
C TYR A 51 -18.03 18.49 18.83
N THR A 52 -18.04 19.33 17.80
CA THR A 52 -17.09 19.21 16.68
C THR A 52 -15.65 19.40 17.15
N LEU A 53 -15.38 20.44 17.95
CA LEU A 53 -14.03 20.68 18.47
C LEU A 53 -13.57 19.56 19.42
N GLU A 54 -14.46 19.08 20.29
CA GLU A 54 -14.17 17.93 21.16
C GLU A 54 -13.85 16.67 20.35
N PHE A 55 -14.66 16.36 19.33
CA PHE A 55 -14.42 15.23 18.43
C PHE A 55 -13.08 15.36 17.69
N LEU A 56 -12.77 16.54 17.14
CA LEU A 56 -11.49 16.81 16.48
C LEU A 56 -10.32 16.64 17.45
N SER A 57 -10.40 17.23 18.65
CA SER A 57 -9.38 17.09 19.69
C SER A 57 -9.15 15.64 20.09
N THR A 58 -10.22 14.84 20.23
CA THR A 58 -10.10 13.41 20.54
C THR A 58 -9.46 12.64 19.40
N TRP A 59 -9.88 12.88 18.15
CA TRP A 59 -9.31 12.21 16.99
C TRP A 59 -7.80 12.53 16.86
N GLU A 60 -7.41 13.78 17.04
CA GLU A 60 -6.01 14.20 16.99
C GLU A 60 -5.18 13.57 18.12
N GLN A 61 -5.67 13.56 19.36
CA GLN A 61 -4.96 12.92 20.48
C GLN A 61 -4.66 11.42 20.23
N LEU A 62 -5.56 10.72 19.55
CA LEU A 62 -5.39 9.30 19.24
C LEU A 62 -4.43 9.04 18.08
N ASN A 63 -4.32 9.97 17.12
CA ASN A 63 -3.66 9.74 15.83
C ASN A 63 -2.45 10.65 15.57
N ASN A 64 -2.22 11.67 16.39
CA ASN A 64 -1.21 12.70 16.19
C ASN A 64 -0.38 12.95 17.46
N PRO A 65 0.82 12.37 17.56
CA PRO A 65 1.71 12.57 18.71
C PRO A 65 2.15 14.02 18.95
N ASN A 66 2.07 14.89 17.93
CA ASN A 66 2.51 16.29 18.00
C ASN A 66 1.36 17.28 18.26
N PHE A 67 0.16 16.78 18.54
CA PHE A 67 -1.02 17.59 18.79
C PHE A 67 -0.92 18.37 20.12
N LYS A 68 -1.25 19.65 20.08
CA LYS A 68 -1.24 20.54 21.24
C LYS A 68 -2.61 20.57 21.91
N VAL A 69 -2.83 19.65 22.85
CA VAL A 69 -4.10 19.50 23.59
C VAL A 69 -4.55 20.80 24.25
N PHE A 70 -3.64 21.49 24.95
CA PHE A 70 -3.93 22.75 25.64
C PHE A 70 -4.44 23.86 24.71
N GLU A 71 -3.84 24.00 23.52
CA GLU A 71 -4.32 24.96 22.53
C GLU A 71 -5.74 24.62 22.06
N SER A 72 -6.06 23.33 21.95
CA SER A 72 -7.39 22.87 21.54
C SER A 72 -8.47 23.15 22.60
N GLU A 73 -8.12 23.06 23.90
CA GLU A 73 -9.01 23.43 25.00
C GLU A 73 -9.37 24.91 24.95
N HIS A 74 -8.41 25.78 24.61
CA HIS A 74 -8.66 27.21 24.44
C HIS A 74 -9.64 27.53 23.30
N PHE A 75 -9.71 26.71 22.24
CA PHE A 75 -10.76 26.83 21.23
C PHE A 75 -12.12 26.41 21.79
N ILE A 76 -12.18 25.32 22.56
CA ILE A 76 -13.41 24.79 23.17
C ILE A 76 -14.01 25.79 24.18
N GLU A 77 -13.17 26.51 24.92
CA GLU A 77 -13.58 27.56 25.88
C GLU A 77 -14.24 28.77 25.20
N GLN A 78 -13.84 29.11 23.97
CA GLN A 78 -14.41 30.24 23.24
C GLN A 78 -15.75 29.93 22.57
N VAL A 79 -16.19 28.67 22.58
CA VAL A 79 -17.46 28.27 21.96
C VAL A 79 -18.62 29.01 22.63
N GLY A 80 -19.51 29.54 21.80
CA GLY A 80 -20.68 30.32 22.23
C GLY A 80 -20.46 31.83 22.21
N LEU A 81 -19.21 32.30 22.13
CA LEU A 81 -18.94 33.72 21.90
C LEU A 81 -19.37 34.15 20.50
N LEU A 82 -19.98 35.33 20.39
CA LEU A 82 -20.38 35.89 19.10
C LEU A 82 -19.18 36.14 18.18
N THR A 83 -18.05 36.52 18.77
CA THR A 83 -16.78 36.80 18.07
C THR A 83 -16.03 35.54 17.66
N PHE A 84 -16.39 34.37 18.19
CA PHE A 84 -15.70 33.12 17.90
C PHE A 84 -16.01 32.66 16.47
N THR A 85 -15.02 32.84 15.59
CA THR A 85 -15.12 32.58 14.15
C THR A 85 -13.91 31.78 13.63
N PRO A 86 -13.63 30.59 14.20
CA PRO A 86 -12.40 29.85 13.95
C PRO A 86 -12.28 29.44 12.49
N SER A 87 -11.06 29.49 11.94
CA SER A 87 -10.78 28.93 10.63
C SER A 87 -10.05 27.59 10.74
N VAL A 88 -10.16 26.74 9.70
CA VAL A 88 -9.43 25.47 9.66
C VAL A 88 -7.92 25.72 9.72
N THR A 89 -7.44 26.74 9.00
CA THR A 89 -6.02 27.12 9.01
C THR A 89 -5.57 27.50 10.42
N GLU A 90 -6.33 28.35 11.10
CA GLU A 90 -6.03 28.76 12.48
C GLU A 90 -6.03 27.56 13.44
N TRP A 91 -7.02 26.67 13.35
CA TRP A 91 -7.06 25.43 14.12
C TRP A 91 -5.80 24.60 13.89
N THR A 92 -5.44 24.34 12.64
CA THR A 92 -4.28 23.50 12.29
C THR A 92 -2.96 24.10 12.73
N GLU A 93 -2.75 25.41 12.53
CA GLU A 93 -1.49 26.08 12.86
C GLU A 93 -1.30 26.21 14.37
N ARG A 94 -2.37 26.50 15.12
CA ARG A 94 -2.28 26.63 16.57
C ARG A 94 -2.11 25.29 17.25
N THR A 95 -2.87 24.28 16.83
CA THR A 95 -2.94 22.98 17.52
C THR A 95 -2.01 21.91 16.97
N ASN A 96 -1.32 22.15 15.83
CA ASN A 96 -0.62 21.12 15.05
C ASN A 96 -1.53 19.98 14.55
N ALA A 97 -2.84 20.22 14.40
CA ALA A 97 -3.76 19.21 13.89
C ALA A 97 -3.38 18.75 12.46
N ILE A 98 -3.46 17.44 12.21
CA ILE A 98 -3.14 16.82 10.91
C ILE A 98 -4.39 16.31 10.18
N GLY A 99 -5.49 16.11 10.91
CA GLY A 99 -6.74 15.55 10.40
C GLY A 99 -7.51 16.50 9.49
N LEU A 100 -7.14 17.78 9.45
CA LEU A 100 -7.65 18.78 8.53
C LEU A 100 -6.48 19.51 7.86
N TYR A 101 -6.65 19.88 6.59
CA TYR A 101 -5.74 20.84 5.94
C TYR A 101 -6.44 21.63 4.84
N VAL A 102 -5.85 22.77 4.49
CA VAL A 102 -6.34 23.64 3.40
C VAL A 102 -5.35 23.62 2.25
N LYS A 103 -5.83 23.28 1.06
CA LYS A 103 -5.04 23.32 -0.18
C LYS A 103 -5.42 24.54 -1.00
N ARG A 104 -4.41 25.31 -1.44
CA ARG A 104 -4.59 26.47 -2.35
C ARG A 104 -4.34 26.04 -3.81
N GLY A 105 -4.97 26.73 -4.76
CA GLY A 105 -4.76 26.55 -6.20
C GLY A 105 -5.73 25.57 -6.88
N LYS A 106 -5.29 24.92 -7.97
CA LYS A 106 -6.09 23.95 -8.73
C LYS A 106 -6.38 22.73 -7.87
N TYR A 107 -7.65 22.31 -7.79
CA TYR A 107 -8.15 21.34 -6.79
C TYR A 107 -7.99 21.84 -5.34
N GLY A 108 -8.09 23.15 -5.15
CA GLY A 108 -8.06 23.78 -3.83
C GLY A 108 -9.37 23.56 -3.06
N GLY A 109 -9.25 23.55 -1.74
CA GLY A 109 -10.33 23.29 -0.82
C GLY A 109 -9.81 22.84 0.54
N THR A 110 -10.74 22.66 1.48
CA THR A 110 -10.46 22.03 2.75
C THR A 110 -10.62 20.52 2.62
N TYR A 111 -9.60 19.80 3.05
CA TYR A 111 -9.55 18.35 3.10
C TYR A 111 -9.57 17.89 4.55
N ALA A 112 -10.29 16.80 4.80
CA ALA A 112 -10.38 16.17 6.10
C ALA A 112 -10.05 14.69 5.98
N HIS A 113 -9.40 14.13 6.97
CA HIS A 113 -9.23 12.69 7.10
C HIS A 113 -10.60 11.98 6.97
N LYS A 114 -10.65 10.79 6.38
CA LYS A 114 -11.91 10.07 6.08
C LYS A 114 -12.89 10.03 7.25
N ASP A 115 -12.42 9.78 8.48
CA ASP A 115 -13.27 9.71 9.68
C ASP A 115 -13.88 11.08 10.00
N ILE A 116 -13.06 12.13 9.95
CA ILE A 116 -13.47 13.51 10.18
C ILE A 116 -14.42 13.98 9.07
N ALA A 117 -14.16 13.59 7.83
CA ALA A 117 -15.03 13.90 6.70
C ALA A 117 -16.40 13.21 6.82
N PHE A 118 -16.45 11.96 7.32
CA PHE A 118 -17.72 11.30 7.63
C PHE A 118 -18.46 12.00 8.75
N GLU A 119 -17.76 12.56 9.73
CA GLU A 119 -18.40 13.33 10.80
C GLU A 119 -18.89 14.70 10.32
N PHE A 120 -18.13 15.38 9.48
CA PHE A 120 -18.62 16.56 8.76
C PHE A 120 -19.88 16.23 7.96
N ALA A 121 -19.90 15.10 7.24
CA ALA A 121 -21.08 14.65 6.52
C ALA A 121 -22.27 14.34 7.45
N SER A 122 -22.05 13.82 8.67
CA SER A 122 -23.10 13.69 9.71
C SER A 122 -23.77 15.02 9.98
N ALA A 123 -22.97 16.06 10.20
CA ALA A 123 -23.43 17.40 10.56
C ALA A 123 -24.19 18.09 9.41
N ILE A 124 -23.89 17.73 8.16
CA ILE A 124 -24.62 18.21 6.99
C ILE A 124 -25.92 17.42 6.78
N SER A 125 -25.85 16.10 6.74
CA SER A 125 -27.02 15.23 6.55
C SER A 125 -26.66 13.76 6.83
N PRO A 126 -27.34 13.09 7.78
CA PRO A 126 -27.14 11.67 8.05
C PRO A 126 -27.35 10.79 6.81
N VAL A 127 -28.34 11.14 5.96
CA VAL A 127 -28.60 10.44 4.70
C VAL A 127 -27.41 10.58 3.76
N PHE A 128 -26.86 11.79 3.62
CA PHE A 128 -25.69 12.02 2.76
C PHE A 128 -24.47 11.25 3.25
N LYS A 129 -24.23 11.20 4.57
CA LYS A 129 -23.15 10.40 5.18
C LYS A 129 -23.22 8.94 4.75
N LEU A 130 -24.40 8.32 4.80
CA LEU A 130 -24.56 6.91 4.40
C LEU A 130 -24.21 6.67 2.93
N TYR A 131 -24.63 7.56 2.03
CA TYR A 131 -24.24 7.48 0.62
C TYR A 131 -22.73 7.67 0.44
N LEU A 132 -22.14 8.63 1.15
CA LEU A 132 -20.70 8.89 1.12
C LEU A 132 -19.90 7.67 1.59
N ILE A 133 -20.31 7.03 2.70
CA ILE A 133 -19.68 5.79 3.20
C ILE A 133 -19.77 4.69 2.14
N LYS A 134 -20.96 4.45 1.58
CA LYS A 134 -21.17 3.39 0.59
C LYS A 134 -20.29 3.61 -0.65
N GLU A 135 -20.22 4.84 -1.14
CA GLU A 135 -19.45 5.17 -2.33
C GLU A 135 -17.94 5.13 -2.07
N PHE A 136 -17.50 5.56 -0.89
CA PHE A 136 -16.12 5.43 -0.45
C PHE A 136 -15.71 3.95 -0.35
N GLN A 137 -16.54 3.10 0.24
CA GLN A 137 -16.32 1.66 0.31
C GLN A 137 -16.27 1.01 -1.09
N ARG A 138 -17.14 1.42 -2.01
CA ARG A 138 -17.12 0.97 -3.41
C ARG A 138 -15.79 1.31 -4.07
N LEU A 139 -15.33 2.55 -3.93
CA LEU A 139 -14.03 2.98 -4.44
C LEU A 139 -12.90 2.11 -3.88
N LYS A 140 -12.87 1.87 -2.57
CA LYS A 140 -11.82 1.06 -1.93
C LYS A 140 -11.84 -0.40 -2.39
N ALA A 141 -13.03 -0.97 -2.58
CA ALA A 141 -13.17 -2.31 -3.14
C ALA A 141 -12.66 -2.38 -4.60
N GLU A 142 -12.90 -1.36 -5.41
CA GLU A 142 -12.38 -1.26 -6.77
C GLU A 142 -10.86 -1.06 -6.80
N GLU A 143 -10.30 -0.24 -5.91
CA GLU A 143 -8.86 -0.10 -5.75
C GLU A 143 -8.20 -1.42 -5.36
N SER A 144 -8.81 -2.18 -4.44
CA SER A 144 -8.33 -3.51 -4.05
C SER A 144 -8.41 -4.51 -5.20
N LYS A 145 -9.57 -4.60 -5.89
CA LYS A 145 -9.73 -5.49 -7.05
C LYS A 145 -8.75 -5.15 -8.17
N ASN A 146 -8.49 -3.86 -8.42
CA ASN A 146 -7.54 -3.44 -9.44
C ASN A 146 -6.10 -3.77 -9.04
N LYS A 147 -5.74 -3.68 -7.75
CA LYS A 147 -4.45 -4.16 -7.24
C LYS A 147 -4.32 -5.68 -7.45
N ASP A 148 -5.36 -6.45 -7.11
CA ASP A 148 -5.39 -7.90 -7.32
C ASP A 148 -5.34 -8.27 -8.80
N TRP A 149 -6.07 -7.55 -9.65
CA TRP A 149 -6.08 -7.78 -11.10
C TRP A 149 -4.74 -7.40 -11.73
N ASN A 150 -4.11 -6.29 -11.30
CA ASN A 150 -2.77 -5.94 -11.75
C ASN A 150 -1.73 -6.94 -11.26
N ALA A 151 -1.83 -7.45 -10.04
CA ALA A 151 -1.00 -8.54 -9.55
C ALA A 151 -1.20 -9.81 -10.39
N LYS A 152 -2.45 -10.21 -10.62
CA LYS A 152 -2.79 -11.34 -11.50
C LYS A 152 -2.34 -11.13 -12.94
N ARG A 153 -2.32 -9.90 -13.44
CA ARG A 153 -1.87 -9.56 -14.81
C ARG A 153 -0.35 -9.48 -14.89
N LEU A 154 0.35 -9.00 -13.87
CA LEU A 154 1.81 -9.13 -13.74
C LEU A 154 2.20 -10.61 -13.73
N LEU A 155 1.50 -11.41 -12.92
CA LEU A 155 1.64 -12.87 -12.92
C LEU A 155 1.28 -13.46 -14.29
N SER A 156 0.19 -13.04 -14.94
CA SER A 156 -0.23 -13.59 -16.24
C SER A 156 0.67 -13.17 -17.40
N LYS A 157 1.18 -11.93 -17.40
CA LYS A 157 2.11 -11.40 -18.41
C LYS A 157 3.48 -12.05 -18.25
N ASN A 158 3.92 -12.30 -17.02
CA ASN A 158 5.05 -13.20 -16.77
C ASN A 158 4.73 -14.62 -17.24
N ASN A 159 3.53 -15.17 -16.99
CA ASN A 159 3.13 -16.49 -17.51
C ASN A 159 3.13 -16.56 -19.04
N TYR A 160 2.76 -15.49 -19.75
CA TYR A 160 2.76 -15.47 -21.22
C TYR A 160 4.18 -15.31 -21.80
N LEU A 161 5.05 -14.55 -21.12
CA LEU A 161 6.49 -14.48 -21.40
C LEU A 161 7.22 -15.80 -21.08
N ILE A 162 6.71 -16.59 -20.13
CA ILE A 162 7.26 -17.91 -19.75
C ILE A 162 6.71 -19.02 -20.67
N HIS A 163 5.43 -19.01 -21.04
CA HIS A 163 4.86 -20.10 -21.84
C HIS A 163 5.09 -19.99 -23.34
N THR A 164 5.34 -18.80 -23.88
CA THR A 164 5.52 -18.67 -25.34
C THR A 164 6.95 -18.92 -25.79
N ASP A 165 7.90 -19.14 -24.88
CA ASP A 165 9.28 -19.39 -25.29
C ASP A 165 10.21 -20.07 -24.26
N ALA A 166 9.82 -20.26 -22.98
CA ALA A 166 10.70 -20.84 -21.95
C ALA A 166 10.80 -22.39 -21.96
N ILE A 167 10.80 -22.98 -23.15
CA ILE A 167 11.73 -24.07 -23.42
C ILE A 167 13.02 -23.39 -23.92
N LYS A 168 13.65 -22.55 -23.08
CA LYS A 168 14.93 -21.90 -23.44
C LYS A 168 16.08 -22.76 -22.96
N ASN A 169 16.82 -23.28 -23.95
CA ASN A 169 18.08 -23.99 -23.84
C ASN A 169 19.17 -23.11 -23.18
N TYR A 170 19.15 -22.91 -21.87
CA TYR A 170 20.28 -22.32 -21.14
C TYR A 170 21.14 -23.40 -20.50
N ILE A 171 22.45 -23.17 -20.50
CA ILE A 171 23.42 -24.17 -20.03
C ILE A 171 23.55 -24.03 -18.51
N LEU A 172 23.28 -25.12 -17.78
CA LEU A 172 23.59 -25.25 -16.37
C LEU A 172 25.00 -25.80 -16.18
N PRO A 173 25.75 -25.34 -15.16
CA PRO A 173 27.06 -25.90 -14.85
C PRO A 173 26.94 -27.34 -14.37
N ASN A 174 27.98 -28.15 -14.63
CA ASN A 174 28.10 -29.52 -14.11
C ASN A 174 28.57 -29.55 -12.63
N THR A 175 28.35 -28.47 -11.88
CA THR A 175 28.80 -28.31 -10.51
C THR A 175 27.67 -28.66 -9.55
N ASP A 176 27.89 -29.66 -8.71
CA ASP A 176 26.92 -30.10 -7.71
C ASP A 176 27.13 -29.36 -6.38
N TYR A 177 26.56 -28.15 -6.29
CA TYR A 177 26.65 -27.29 -5.11
C TYR A 177 26.01 -27.89 -3.85
N TYR A 178 25.21 -28.94 -3.98
CA TYR A 178 24.63 -29.66 -2.84
C TYR A 178 25.59 -30.69 -2.25
N LYS A 179 26.52 -31.22 -3.05
CA LYS A 179 27.55 -32.18 -2.59
C LYS A 179 28.76 -31.50 -1.97
N ASP A 180 29.28 -30.46 -2.62
CA ASP A 180 30.36 -29.65 -2.07
C ASP A 180 29.79 -28.34 -1.55
N LYS A 181 29.80 -28.16 -0.22
CA LYS A 181 29.28 -26.96 0.47
C LYS A 181 30.36 -25.94 0.80
N SER A 182 31.62 -26.17 0.41
CA SER A 182 32.74 -25.27 0.71
C SER A 182 32.54 -23.83 0.21
N TRP A 183 31.80 -23.67 -0.89
CA TRP A 183 31.43 -22.38 -1.47
C TRP A 183 30.56 -21.51 -0.55
N LEU A 184 29.76 -22.10 0.36
CA LEU A 184 28.84 -21.34 1.23
C LEU A 184 29.59 -20.34 2.11
N LYS A 185 30.83 -20.64 2.51
CA LYS A 185 31.65 -19.76 3.34
C LYS A 185 31.87 -18.39 2.68
N TYR A 186 32.04 -18.39 1.36
CA TYR A 186 32.37 -17.21 0.57
C TYR A 186 31.19 -16.69 -0.26
N ALA A 187 30.04 -17.37 -0.22
CA ALA A 187 28.85 -17.02 -0.99
C ALA A 187 28.19 -15.74 -0.46
N GLU A 188 27.72 -14.90 -1.37
CA GLU A 188 26.79 -13.82 -1.04
C GLU A 188 25.40 -14.38 -0.73
N GLU A 189 24.58 -13.63 0.02
CA GLU A 189 23.22 -14.04 0.39
C GLU A 189 22.34 -14.35 -0.83
N ALA A 190 22.48 -13.55 -1.89
CA ALA A 190 21.77 -13.78 -3.14
C ALA A 190 22.17 -15.10 -3.81
N ASP A 191 23.44 -15.51 -3.72
CA ASP A 191 23.94 -16.75 -4.33
C ASP A 191 23.45 -17.99 -3.58
N ILE A 192 23.27 -17.91 -2.26
CA ILE A 192 22.65 -19.00 -1.48
C ILE A 192 21.25 -19.30 -2.04
N LEU A 193 20.43 -18.26 -2.21
CA LEU A 193 19.07 -18.40 -2.72
C LEU A 193 19.03 -18.84 -4.19
N ASN A 194 19.94 -18.31 -5.03
CA ASN A 194 20.03 -18.69 -6.43
C ASN A 194 20.42 -20.17 -6.58
N VAL A 195 21.33 -20.68 -5.77
CA VAL A 195 21.71 -22.10 -5.80
C VAL A 195 20.55 -22.98 -5.34
N ILE A 196 19.80 -22.57 -4.32
CA ILE A 196 18.64 -23.34 -3.83
C ILE A 196 17.58 -23.54 -4.92
N LEU A 197 17.31 -22.50 -5.72
CA LEU A 197 16.25 -22.55 -6.72
C LEU A 197 16.73 -22.97 -8.10
N PHE A 198 17.87 -22.46 -8.54
CA PHE A 198 18.36 -22.59 -9.91
C PHE A 198 19.59 -23.50 -10.02
N LYS A 199 20.07 -24.06 -8.90
CA LYS A 199 21.25 -24.95 -8.82
C LYS A 199 22.55 -24.32 -9.32
N THR A 200 22.60 -22.99 -9.41
CA THR A 200 23.78 -22.26 -9.89
C THR A 200 23.85 -20.85 -9.30
N THR A 201 25.05 -20.27 -9.32
CA THR A 201 25.28 -18.87 -8.93
C THR A 201 25.06 -17.95 -10.12
N ALA A 202 24.80 -16.66 -9.86
CA ALA A 202 24.61 -15.69 -10.94
C ALA A 202 25.88 -15.54 -11.80
N LYS A 203 27.05 -15.65 -11.18
CA LYS A 203 28.34 -15.56 -11.87
C LYS A 203 28.54 -16.73 -12.84
N GLU A 204 28.31 -17.96 -12.37
CA GLU A 204 28.51 -19.14 -13.21
C GLU A 204 27.47 -19.22 -14.34
N TRP A 205 26.22 -18.83 -14.06
CA TRP A 205 25.19 -18.73 -15.09
C TRP A 205 25.58 -17.75 -16.21
N ARG A 206 26.06 -16.54 -15.87
CA ARG A 206 26.51 -15.54 -16.87
C ARG A 206 27.70 -16.03 -17.69
N LYS A 207 28.61 -16.78 -17.07
CA LYS A 207 29.80 -17.34 -17.75
C LYS A 207 29.41 -18.37 -18.81
N LEU A 208 28.41 -19.20 -18.54
CA LEU A 208 27.91 -20.22 -19.46
C LEU A 208 26.94 -19.67 -20.50
N ASN A 209 26.23 -18.57 -20.19
CA ASN A 209 25.18 -17.99 -21.03
C ASN A 209 25.53 -16.56 -21.46
N LYS A 210 26.74 -16.35 -22.01
CA LYS A 210 27.31 -15.02 -22.30
C LYS A 210 26.43 -14.13 -23.18
N GLU A 211 25.80 -14.70 -24.21
CA GLU A 211 24.93 -13.95 -25.11
C GLU A 211 23.62 -13.52 -24.42
N LEU A 212 23.01 -14.42 -23.65
CA LEU A 212 21.80 -14.11 -22.87
C LEU A 212 22.08 -13.09 -21.75
N ALA A 213 23.27 -13.16 -21.16
CA ALA A 213 23.70 -12.27 -20.09
C ALA A 213 23.88 -10.81 -20.52
N LYS A 214 23.93 -10.52 -21.84
CA LYS A 214 23.98 -9.14 -22.36
C LYS A 214 22.66 -8.39 -22.16
N THR A 215 21.54 -9.10 -22.21
CA THR A 215 20.19 -8.49 -22.22
C THR A 215 19.28 -9.01 -21.11
N SER A 216 19.71 -10.02 -20.34
CA SER A 216 18.86 -10.70 -19.36
C SER A 216 19.66 -11.27 -18.19
N ASN A 217 18.95 -11.63 -17.12
CA ASN A 217 19.46 -12.28 -15.92
C ASN A 217 18.88 -13.69 -15.78
N MET A 218 19.52 -14.58 -15.03
CA MET A 218 19.02 -15.94 -14.76
C MET A 218 17.59 -15.96 -14.20
N ARG A 219 17.23 -14.98 -13.35
CA ARG A 219 15.88 -14.88 -12.76
C ARG A 219 14.81 -14.55 -13.80
N ASP A 220 15.17 -13.98 -14.94
CA ASP A 220 14.23 -13.70 -16.04
C ASP A 220 13.75 -14.99 -16.75
N TYR A 221 14.44 -16.10 -16.52
CA TYR A 221 14.11 -17.43 -17.05
C TYR A 221 13.41 -18.32 -16.01
N ALA A 222 13.18 -17.81 -14.80
CA ALA A 222 12.51 -18.55 -13.75
C ALA A 222 10.99 -18.66 -14.01
N THR A 223 10.42 -19.80 -13.65
CA THR A 223 8.96 -19.97 -13.62
C THR A 223 8.33 -19.10 -12.54
N ILE A 224 7.01 -18.88 -12.62
CA ILE A 224 6.30 -18.12 -11.58
C ILE A 224 6.39 -18.80 -10.22
N ASN A 225 6.33 -20.13 -10.20
CA ASN A 225 6.43 -20.88 -8.96
C ASN A 225 7.82 -20.69 -8.34
N GLU A 226 8.89 -20.73 -9.14
CA GLU A 226 10.25 -20.42 -8.68
C GLU A 226 10.41 -18.98 -8.19
N LEU A 227 9.86 -17.98 -8.89
CA LEU A 227 9.90 -16.58 -8.45
C LEU A 227 9.11 -16.35 -7.15
N THR A 228 7.97 -17.03 -7.00
CA THR A 228 7.14 -16.95 -5.78
C THR A 228 7.90 -17.55 -4.60
N VAL A 229 8.49 -18.73 -4.79
CA VAL A 229 9.31 -19.37 -3.76
C VAL A 229 10.53 -18.52 -3.43
N LEU A 230 11.20 -17.92 -4.42
CA LEU A 230 12.34 -17.02 -4.20
C LEU A 230 12.00 -15.88 -3.25
N SER A 231 10.89 -15.17 -3.48
CA SER A 231 10.43 -14.08 -2.60
C SER A 231 10.16 -14.56 -1.16
N ASN A 232 9.61 -15.77 -1.00
CA ASN A 232 9.39 -16.36 0.31
C ASN A 232 10.71 -16.70 1.00
N LEU A 233 11.67 -17.28 0.26
CA LEU A 233 12.99 -17.63 0.78
C LEU A 233 13.78 -16.39 1.21
N GLU A 234 13.69 -15.27 0.49
CA GLU A 234 14.30 -13.99 0.89
C GLU A 234 13.80 -13.54 2.28
N SER A 235 12.50 -13.67 2.53
CA SER A 235 11.88 -13.32 3.82
C SER A 235 12.29 -14.28 4.94
N HIS A 236 12.25 -15.59 4.68
CA HIS A 236 12.70 -16.59 5.66
C HIS A 236 14.19 -16.47 5.98
N ASN A 237 15.02 -16.20 4.96
CA ASN A 237 16.45 -16.05 5.15
C ASN A 237 16.77 -14.87 6.07
N ALA A 238 16.06 -13.74 5.91
CA ALA A 238 16.21 -12.59 6.78
C ALA A 238 15.91 -12.91 8.25
N GLU A 239 14.90 -13.73 8.51
CA GLU A 239 14.56 -14.15 9.87
C GLU A 239 15.59 -15.12 10.45
N LEU A 240 16.02 -16.12 9.68
CA LEU A 240 17.06 -17.06 10.11
C LEU A 240 18.40 -16.36 10.40
N ILE A 241 18.71 -15.26 9.71
CA ILE A 241 19.87 -14.41 10.02
C ILE A 241 19.72 -13.77 11.41
N LYS A 242 18.54 -13.24 11.75
CA LYS A 242 18.27 -12.66 13.07
C LYS A 242 18.37 -13.70 14.19
N GLU A 243 17.95 -14.93 13.92
CA GLU A 243 18.09 -16.07 14.83
C GLU A 243 19.54 -16.55 15.00
N GLY A 244 20.51 -15.95 14.30
CA GLY A 244 21.93 -16.30 14.39
C GLY A 244 22.30 -17.60 13.69
N LYS A 245 21.46 -18.11 12.78
CA LYS A 245 21.74 -19.36 12.05
C LYS A 245 22.90 -19.21 11.07
N THR A 246 23.78 -20.20 11.05
CA THR A 246 24.90 -20.27 10.13
C THR A 246 24.43 -20.43 8.68
N LYS A 247 25.26 -20.05 7.70
CA LYS A 247 24.92 -20.19 6.28
C LYS A 247 24.57 -21.63 5.88
N GLU A 248 25.24 -22.61 6.49
CA GLU A 248 24.96 -24.03 6.23
C GLU A 248 23.60 -24.47 6.77
N GLU A 249 23.27 -24.10 8.02
CA GLU A 249 21.94 -24.36 8.58
C GLU A 249 20.84 -23.71 7.75
N ARG A 250 21.03 -22.44 7.39
CA ARG A 250 20.10 -21.69 6.55
C ARG A 250 19.90 -22.35 5.19
N PHE A 251 20.99 -22.75 4.53
CA PHE A 251 20.92 -23.43 3.23
C PHE A 251 20.08 -24.71 3.31
N ASN A 252 20.26 -25.53 4.35
CA ASN A 252 19.49 -26.76 4.52
C ASN A 252 18.00 -26.49 4.78
N ILE A 253 17.69 -25.54 5.67
CA ILE A 253 16.30 -25.16 6.00
C ILE A 253 15.59 -24.59 4.77
N LEU A 254 16.21 -23.61 4.11
CA LEU A 254 15.67 -22.95 2.94
C LEU A 254 15.52 -23.92 1.76
N SER A 255 16.44 -24.89 1.59
CA SER A 255 16.30 -25.94 0.57
C SER A 255 15.08 -26.83 0.80
N SER A 256 14.79 -27.18 2.05
CA SER A 256 13.61 -27.96 2.42
C SER A 256 12.32 -27.18 2.14
N ILE A 257 12.29 -25.91 2.56
CA ILE A 257 11.15 -25.00 2.31
C ILE A 257 10.91 -24.85 0.80
N ALA A 258 11.97 -24.60 0.03
CA ALA A 258 11.89 -24.41 -1.41
C ALA A 258 11.31 -25.66 -2.09
N SER A 259 11.83 -26.84 -1.75
CA SER A 259 11.39 -28.12 -2.32
C SER A 259 9.90 -28.37 -2.03
N TYR A 260 9.48 -28.11 -0.79
CA TYR A 260 8.08 -28.27 -0.39
C TYR A 260 7.16 -27.30 -1.15
N GLN A 261 7.49 -26.00 -1.14
CA GLN A 261 6.65 -24.98 -1.77
C GLN A 261 6.55 -25.17 -3.29
N LEU A 262 7.66 -25.49 -3.97
CA LEU A 262 7.66 -25.78 -5.40
C LEU A 262 6.77 -26.98 -5.73
N ASN A 263 6.83 -28.06 -4.96
CA ASN A 263 6.00 -29.25 -5.16
C ASN A 263 4.50 -28.91 -5.06
N VAL A 264 4.12 -28.15 -4.05
CA VAL A 264 2.72 -27.71 -3.86
C VAL A 264 2.26 -26.83 -5.02
N LEU A 265 3.04 -25.81 -5.39
CA LEU A 265 2.67 -24.85 -6.42
C LEU A 265 2.63 -25.47 -7.82
N ASN A 266 3.57 -26.37 -8.14
CA ASN A 266 3.60 -27.08 -9.41
C ASN A 266 2.38 -28.00 -9.54
N LYS A 267 2.05 -28.79 -8.51
CA LYS A 267 0.84 -29.63 -8.50
C LYS A 267 -0.44 -28.83 -8.67
N ALA A 268 -0.56 -27.69 -7.97
CA ALA A 268 -1.73 -26.82 -8.10
C ALA A 268 -1.84 -26.21 -9.52
N SER A 269 -0.70 -25.96 -10.17
CA SER A 269 -0.64 -25.45 -11.55
C SER A 269 -1.03 -26.51 -12.57
N GLU A 270 -0.69 -27.78 -12.33
CA GLU A 270 -1.09 -28.92 -13.16
C GLU A 270 -2.59 -29.18 -13.08
N ILE A 271 -3.18 -29.16 -11.88
CA ILE A 271 -4.63 -29.36 -11.69
C ILE A 271 -5.44 -28.30 -12.44
N LYS A 272 -5.04 -27.02 -12.35
CA LYS A 272 -5.72 -25.93 -13.08
C LYS A 272 -5.68 -26.09 -14.60
N LYS A 273 -4.63 -26.70 -15.16
CA LYS A 273 -4.52 -26.97 -16.60
C LYS A 273 -5.43 -28.10 -17.06
N ILE A 274 -5.86 -28.98 -16.16
CA ILE A 274 -6.79 -30.08 -16.46
C ILE A 274 -8.26 -29.60 -16.39
N GLU A 275 -8.53 -28.58 -15.57
CA GLU A 275 -9.86 -27.98 -15.40
C GLU A 275 -10.17 -26.83 -16.37
N SER A 276 -9.23 -26.45 -17.24
CA SER A 276 -9.39 -25.41 -18.27
C SER A 276 -9.39 -25.98 -19.68
#